data_AF-A0A519LRF3-F1
#
_entry.id   AF-A0A519LRF3-F1
#
_cell.length_a   1.000
_cell.length_b   1.000
_cell.length_c   1.000
_cell.angle_alpha   90.00
_cell.angle_beta   90.00
_cell.angle_gamma   90.00
#
_symmetry.space_group_name_H-M   'P 1'
#
loop_
_entity.id
_entity.type
_entity.pdbx_description
1 polymer ?
#
loop_
_entity_poly.entity_id
_entity_poly.type
_entity_poly.pdbx_seq_one_letter_code
_entity_poly.pdbx_strand_id
1 'polypeptide(L)'
;MEKNLRQQKTSIIKIALFGPESTGKTTLATQLAAYYKTEWVPEFARDYLQQKWEENQHICIADDMMPIAYGQTALENEKLSSASKYLFSDTNLMVTKVFSEMYYGFSDPLLHEAALNHEYDLFFLTDIDVPWEKDDIRDKPEGRETVFSVFKQTLIDTKKPFITLSGNKESRLAKAISIIDDLTIAKEKGFSSADFVEIYEHGVPFENILKQLKVFKKGISKSTLISPATINNGILSLSESQFEEKAAFYDLEKSKLKLKKFVPASGAASRMFKFLTAFLNDFNINKETINAYRNR
;
A
#
# COMPACT_ATOMS: atom_id res chain seq x y z
N MET A 1 14.82 25.08 1.57
CA MET A 1 14.52 24.75 0.16
C MET A 1 14.65 25.96 -0.74
N GLU A 2 15.52 25.83 -1.75
CA GLU A 2 15.74 26.78 -2.84
C GLU A 2 14.42 27.06 -3.61
N LYS A 3 14.28 28.26 -4.20
CA LYS A 3 13.03 28.75 -4.78
C LYS A 3 12.55 27.92 -5.98
N ASN A 4 13.45 27.57 -6.89
CA ASN A 4 13.17 26.80 -8.11
C ASN A 4 13.00 25.30 -7.85
N LEU A 5 13.47 24.79 -6.71
CA LEU A 5 13.22 23.43 -6.23
C LEU A 5 11.99 23.31 -5.33
N ARG A 6 11.22 24.38 -5.14
CA ARG A 6 10.04 24.36 -4.28
C ARG A 6 8.84 23.73 -4.97
N GLN A 7 8.38 22.61 -4.41
CA GLN A 7 7.11 21.99 -4.79
C GLN A 7 5.91 22.80 -4.27
N GLN A 8 4.88 22.98 -5.09
CA GLN A 8 3.63 23.63 -4.68
C GLN A 8 2.82 22.71 -3.74
N LYS A 9 2.24 23.31 -2.69
CA LYS A 9 1.33 22.60 -1.77
C LYS A 9 -0.02 22.41 -2.42
N THR A 10 -0.66 21.27 -2.15
CA THR A 10 -1.93 20.90 -2.78
C THR A 10 -2.70 19.89 -1.94
N SER A 11 -4.01 19.77 -2.19
CA SER A 11 -4.86 18.67 -1.71
C SER A 11 -5.03 17.56 -2.75
N ILE A 12 -4.49 17.75 -3.96
CA ILE A 12 -4.46 16.73 -5.03
C ILE A 12 -3.61 15.56 -4.57
N ILE A 13 -4.10 14.34 -4.80
CA ILE A 13 -3.36 13.13 -4.47
C ILE A 13 -2.26 12.93 -5.51
N LYS A 14 -1.00 13.00 -5.08
CA LYS A 14 0.16 12.86 -5.97
C LYS A 14 0.78 11.49 -5.87
N ILE A 15 0.90 10.82 -7.02
CA ILE A 15 1.47 9.48 -7.13
C ILE A 15 2.75 9.58 -7.96
N ALA A 16 3.87 9.21 -7.35
CA ALA A 16 5.17 9.19 -8.00
C ALA A 16 5.42 7.84 -8.67
N LEU A 17 5.76 7.83 -9.96
CA LEU A 17 6.27 6.66 -10.65
C LEU A 17 7.79 6.65 -10.48
N PHE A 18 8.29 5.61 -9.82
CA PHE A 18 9.66 5.55 -9.34
C PHE A 18 10.29 4.20 -9.68
N GLY A 19 11.56 4.20 -10.04
CA GLY A 19 12.27 2.97 -10.40
C GLY A 19 13.28 3.18 -11.53
N PRO A 20 14.09 2.14 -11.81
CA PRO A 20 15.11 2.18 -12.85
C PRO A 20 14.55 2.53 -14.24
N GLU A 21 15.44 2.90 -15.15
CA GLU A 21 15.10 3.12 -16.55
C GLU A 21 14.47 1.86 -17.19
N SER A 22 13.64 2.07 -18.23
CA SER A 22 13.00 0.99 -18.98
C SER A 22 12.18 0.00 -18.12
N THR A 23 11.52 0.50 -17.08
CA THR A 23 10.59 -0.28 -16.22
C THR A 23 9.11 0.07 -16.44
N GLY A 24 8.77 0.83 -17.49
CA GLY A 24 7.38 1.12 -17.86
C GLY A 24 6.70 2.26 -17.09
N LYS A 25 7.46 3.14 -16.42
CA LYS A 25 6.96 4.30 -15.66
C LYS A 25 6.09 5.23 -16.52
N THR A 26 6.62 5.70 -17.66
CA THR A 26 5.92 6.61 -18.59
C THR A 26 4.62 6.02 -19.10
N THR A 27 4.65 4.76 -19.48
CA THR A 27 3.48 4.01 -19.93
C THR A 27 2.40 3.98 -18.84
N LEU A 28 2.77 3.64 -17.61
CA LEU A 28 1.83 3.58 -16.50
C LEU A 28 1.28 4.98 -16.12
N ALA A 29 2.14 6.00 -16.05
CA ALA A 29 1.72 7.37 -15.76
C ALA A 29 0.69 7.89 -16.78
N THR A 30 0.96 7.67 -18.07
CA THR A 30 0.06 8.06 -19.16
C THR A 30 -1.27 7.31 -19.08
N GLN A 31 -1.24 6.00 -18.81
CA GLN A 31 -2.46 5.20 -18.68
C GLN A 31 -3.32 5.63 -17.49
N LEU A 32 -2.69 5.92 -16.35
CA LEU A 32 -3.39 6.38 -15.14
C LEU A 32 -4.00 7.77 -15.35
N ALA A 33 -3.26 8.71 -15.94
CA ALA A 33 -3.76 10.03 -16.28
C ALA A 33 -4.97 9.96 -17.23
N ALA A 34 -4.90 9.11 -18.27
CA ALA A 34 -6.01 8.88 -19.17
C ALA A 34 -7.23 8.25 -18.46
N TYR A 35 -7.01 7.26 -17.61
CA TYR A 35 -8.08 6.59 -16.85
C TYR A 35 -8.82 7.54 -15.91
N TYR A 36 -8.06 8.31 -15.11
CA TYR A 36 -8.61 9.25 -14.13
C TYR A 36 -8.96 10.62 -14.73
N LYS A 37 -8.73 10.83 -16.03
CA LYS A 37 -8.98 12.10 -16.75
C LYS A 37 -8.31 13.28 -16.04
N THR A 38 -7.01 13.16 -15.85
CA THR A 38 -6.17 14.16 -15.18
C THR A 38 -4.81 14.27 -15.88
N GLU A 39 -3.91 15.06 -15.32
CA GLU A 39 -2.57 15.28 -15.85
C GLU A 39 -1.54 14.27 -15.34
N TRP A 40 -0.45 14.14 -16.09
CA TRP A 40 0.78 13.51 -15.66
C TRP A 40 1.98 14.44 -15.95
N VAL A 41 3.06 14.25 -15.20
CA VAL A 41 4.31 14.98 -15.37
C VAL A 41 5.26 14.12 -16.19
N PRO A 42 5.73 14.59 -17.37
CA PRO A 42 6.76 13.90 -18.14
C PRO A 42 8.16 13.98 -17.53
N GLU A 43 9.05 13.10 -18.00
CA GLU A 43 10.41 12.97 -17.52
C GLU A 43 11.24 14.08 -18.17
N PHE A 44 11.47 15.17 -17.46
CA PHE A 44 12.17 16.35 -17.99
C PHE A 44 13.56 16.00 -18.53
N ALA A 45 14.27 15.08 -17.85
CA ALA A 45 15.60 14.64 -18.25
C ALA A 45 15.65 14.08 -19.69
N ARG A 46 14.58 13.42 -20.14
CA ARG A 46 14.52 12.81 -21.47
C ARG A 46 14.60 13.87 -22.56
N ASP A 47 13.72 14.87 -22.49
CA ASP A 47 13.65 15.92 -23.51
C ASP A 47 14.88 16.84 -23.44
N TYR A 48 15.33 17.18 -22.22
CA TYR A 48 16.51 18.00 -22.00
C TYR A 48 17.79 17.37 -22.55
N LEU A 49 18.02 16.09 -22.29
CA LEU A 49 19.23 15.40 -22.77
C LEU A 49 19.16 15.11 -24.27
N GLN A 50 17.98 14.81 -24.81
CA GLN A 50 17.79 14.61 -26.25
C GLN A 50 18.14 15.88 -27.03
N GLN A 51 17.64 17.03 -26.59
CA GLN A 51 17.96 18.31 -27.22
C GLN A 51 19.47 18.59 -27.22
N LYS A 52 20.13 18.41 -26.07
CA LYS A 52 21.59 18.58 -25.98
C LYS A 52 22.34 17.62 -26.91
N TRP A 53 21.93 16.35 -26.95
CA TRP A 53 22.54 15.38 -27.84
C TRP A 53 22.44 15.81 -29.32
N GLU A 54 21.27 16.26 -29.76
CA GLU A 54 21.06 16.73 -31.13
C GLU A 54 21.88 17.98 -31.47
N GLU A 55 22.06 18.89 -30.51
CA GLU A 55 22.80 20.14 -30.71
C GLU A 55 24.32 19.95 -30.74
N ASN A 56 24.88 19.14 -29.87
CA ASN A 56 26.34 19.04 -29.70
C ASN A 56 26.86 17.66 -29.27
N GLN A 57 26.05 16.60 -29.40
CA GLN A 57 26.40 15.22 -28.99
C GLN A 57 26.80 15.12 -27.50
N HIS A 58 26.26 16.02 -26.66
CA HIS A 58 26.53 16.04 -25.24
C HIS A 58 25.85 14.85 -24.54
N ILE A 59 26.66 14.08 -23.83
CA ILE A 59 26.20 13.01 -22.95
C ILE A 59 25.88 13.57 -21.56
N CYS A 60 24.97 12.93 -20.83
CA CYS A 60 24.61 13.35 -19.47
C CYS A 60 25.82 13.37 -18.54
N ILE A 61 26.08 14.51 -17.89
CA ILE A 61 27.15 14.70 -16.90
C ILE A 61 26.58 15.21 -15.57
N ALA A 62 27.41 15.23 -14.52
CA ALA A 62 27.01 15.69 -13.19
C ALA A 62 26.40 17.11 -13.19
N ASP A 63 26.92 18.02 -14.02
CA ASP A 63 26.43 19.40 -14.13
C ASP A 63 25.00 19.50 -14.70
N ASP A 64 24.47 18.42 -15.30
CA ASP A 64 23.09 18.36 -15.78
C ASP A 64 22.07 18.08 -14.67
N MET A 65 22.50 17.57 -13.52
CA MET A 65 21.58 17.12 -12.46
C MET A 65 20.73 18.27 -11.91
N MET A 66 21.33 19.45 -11.70
CA MET A 66 20.62 20.62 -11.19
C MET A 66 19.66 21.23 -12.22
N PRO A 67 20.05 21.48 -13.50
CA PRO A 67 19.12 21.83 -14.56
C PRO A 67 17.93 20.86 -14.68
N ILE A 68 18.18 19.55 -14.61
CA ILE A 68 17.13 18.53 -14.65
C ILE A 68 16.21 18.66 -13.44
N ALA A 69 16.76 18.86 -12.24
CA ALA A 69 15.97 19.02 -11.01
C ALA A 69 15.07 20.26 -11.05
N TYR A 70 15.60 21.40 -11.52
CA TYR A 70 14.80 22.62 -11.70
C TYR A 70 13.70 22.42 -12.74
N GLY A 71 14.02 21.82 -13.89
CA GLY A 71 13.06 21.53 -14.93
C GLY A 71 11.95 20.58 -14.49
N GLN A 72 12.29 19.48 -13.80
CA GLN A 72 11.33 18.53 -13.28
C GLN A 72 10.39 19.18 -12.24
N THR A 73 10.93 20.03 -11.36
CA THR A 73 10.11 20.74 -10.35
C THR A 73 9.17 21.76 -11.01
N ALA A 74 9.67 22.50 -12.00
CA ALA A 74 8.85 23.46 -12.74
C ALA A 74 7.69 22.77 -13.48
N LEU A 75 8.00 21.66 -14.17
CA LEU A 75 7.03 20.87 -14.91
C LEU A 75 5.99 20.23 -13.99
N GLU A 76 6.40 19.72 -12.82
CA GLU A 76 5.45 19.19 -11.83
C GLU A 76 4.49 20.29 -11.35
N ASN A 77 5.01 21.48 -11.01
CA ASN A 77 4.20 22.61 -10.58
C ASN A 77 3.26 23.12 -11.68
N GLU A 78 3.70 23.12 -12.94
CA GLU A 78 2.88 23.46 -14.09
C GLU A 78 1.72 22.48 -14.23
N LYS A 79 2.01 21.18 -14.27
CA LYS A 79 1.00 20.13 -14.43
C LYS A 79 0.03 20.04 -13.27
N LEU A 80 0.48 20.37 -12.06
CA LEU A 80 -0.37 20.46 -10.89
C LEU A 80 -1.47 21.52 -11.04
N SER A 81 -1.23 22.61 -11.77
CA SER A 81 -2.20 23.70 -11.93
C SER A 81 -3.43 23.31 -12.76
N SER A 82 -3.27 22.34 -13.66
CA SER A 82 -4.34 21.79 -14.50
C SER A 82 -4.80 20.39 -14.06
N ALA A 83 -4.12 19.78 -13.08
CA ALA A 83 -4.51 18.49 -12.53
C ALA A 83 -5.83 18.59 -11.74
N SER A 84 -6.59 17.50 -11.74
CA SER A 84 -7.83 17.38 -10.99
C SER A 84 -7.60 16.64 -9.67
N LYS A 85 -8.25 15.50 -9.44
CA LYS A 85 -8.16 14.75 -8.16
C LYS A 85 -6.79 14.11 -7.93
N TYR A 86 -6.09 13.76 -9.01
CA TYR A 86 -4.80 13.06 -8.98
C TYR A 86 -3.76 13.75 -9.87
N LEU A 87 -2.48 13.61 -9.53
CA LEU A 87 -1.36 13.94 -10.41
C LEU A 87 -0.37 12.76 -10.40
N PHE A 88 0.02 12.31 -11.59
CA PHE A 88 0.95 11.19 -11.77
C PHE A 88 2.32 11.71 -12.23
N SER A 89 3.35 11.65 -11.41
CA SER A 89 4.69 12.16 -11.75
C SER A 89 5.62 11.07 -12.29
N ASP A 90 5.93 11.10 -13.59
CA ASP A 90 7.01 10.33 -14.21
C ASP A 90 8.13 11.28 -14.65
N THR A 91 9.15 11.58 -13.86
CA THR A 91 9.45 11.03 -12.55
C THR A 91 9.51 12.15 -11.50
N ASN A 92 10.35 12.03 -10.49
CA ASN A 92 10.51 13.01 -9.42
C ASN A 92 11.99 13.22 -9.04
N LEU A 93 12.25 14.21 -8.19
CA LEU A 93 13.61 14.54 -7.75
C LEU A 93 14.33 13.41 -7.01
N MET A 94 13.61 12.46 -6.41
CA MET A 94 14.26 11.29 -5.80
C MET A 94 14.95 10.45 -6.86
N VAL A 95 14.41 10.33 -8.07
CA VAL A 95 15.09 9.61 -9.16
C VAL A 95 16.35 10.36 -9.58
N THR A 96 16.28 11.69 -9.75
CA THR A 96 17.45 12.51 -10.09
C THR A 96 18.53 12.41 -9.01
N LYS A 97 18.16 12.43 -7.72
CA LYS A 97 19.07 12.19 -6.60
C LYS A 97 19.75 10.83 -6.71
N VAL A 98 18.99 9.75 -6.83
CA VAL A 98 19.51 8.38 -6.89
C VAL A 98 20.43 8.21 -8.10
N PHE A 99 20.03 8.72 -9.26
CA PHE A 99 20.85 8.70 -10.46
C PHE A 99 22.19 9.43 -10.25
N SER A 100 22.15 10.64 -9.69
CA SER A 100 23.36 11.41 -9.40
C SER A 100 24.34 10.65 -8.50
N GLU A 101 23.82 10.02 -7.43
CA GLU A 101 24.64 9.22 -6.50
C GLU A 101 25.23 7.98 -7.16
N MET A 102 24.46 7.28 -7.99
CA MET A 102 24.88 6.04 -8.64
C MET A 102 25.94 6.27 -9.71
N TYR A 103 25.76 7.28 -10.56
CA TYR A 103 26.62 7.50 -11.72
C TYR A 103 27.79 8.44 -11.44
N TYR A 104 27.64 9.39 -10.51
CA TYR A 104 28.65 10.41 -10.21
C TYR A 104 29.18 10.36 -8.78
N GLY A 105 28.65 9.47 -7.91
CA GLY A 105 29.11 9.29 -6.54
C GLY A 105 28.75 10.43 -5.58
N PHE A 106 27.95 11.39 -6.02
CA PHE A 106 27.59 12.58 -5.25
C PHE A 106 26.21 13.09 -5.67
N SER A 107 25.50 13.75 -4.76
CA SER A 107 24.28 14.52 -5.04
C SER A 107 24.45 15.93 -4.48
N ASP A 108 24.14 16.94 -5.29
CA ASP A 108 24.14 18.33 -4.83
C ASP A 108 23.27 18.48 -3.57
N PRO A 109 23.74 19.17 -2.51
CA PRO A 109 23.00 19.32 -1.26
C PRO A 109 21.60 19.90 -1.44
N LEU A 110 21.40 20.80 -2.42
CA LEU A 110 20.09 21.38 -2.71
C LEU A 110 19.16 20.35 -3.36
N LEU A 111 19.66 19.54 -4.30
CA LEU A 111 18.92 18.42 -4.87
C LEU A 111 18.55 17.40 -3.79
N HIS A 112 19.52 17.03 -2.95
CA HIS A 112 19.31 16.09 -1.85
C HIS A 112 18.22 16.59 -0.89
N GLU A 113 18.32 17.84 -0.43
CA GLU A 113 17.30 18.44 0.45
C GLU A 113 15.92 18.48 -0.23
N ALA A 114 15.86 18.87 -1.51
CA ALA A 114 14.61 18.97 -2.24
C ALA A 114 13.95 17.59 -2.45
N ALA A 115 14.71 16.58 -2.86
CA ALA A 115 14.22 15.22 -3.05
C ALA A 115 13.62 14.63 -1.76
N LEU A 116 14.22 14.91 -0.60
CA LEU A 116 13.69 14.48 0.69
C LEU A 116 12.42 15.24 1.10
N ASN A 117 12.37 16.54 0.82
CA ASN A 117 11.25 17.39 1.23
C ASN A 117 10.05 17.35 0.27
N HIS A 118 10.22 16.92 -0.97
CA HIS A 118 9.12 16.73 -1.89
C HIS A 118 8.18 15.63 -1.37
N GLU A 119 6.88 15.95 -1.35
CA GLU A 119 5.84 15.11 -0.79
C GLU A 119 5.04 14.45 -1.91
N TYR A 120 4.83 13.15 -1.79
CA TYR A 120 3.95 12.34 -2.63
C TYR A 120 3.13 11.44 -1.70
N ASP A 121 1.88 11.20 -2.07
CA ASP A 121 0.98 10.34 -1.29
C ASP A 121 1.34 8.86 -1.42
N LEU A 122 1.91 8.45 -2.55
CA LEU A 122 2.39 7.10 -2.76
C LEU A 122 3.43 7.08 -3.87
N PHE A 123 4.44 6.23 -3.69
CA PHE A 123 5.39 5.86 -4.75
C PHE A 123 5.01 4.49 -5.30
N PHE A 124 4.82 4.40 -6.61
CA PHE A 124 4.83 3.12 -7.30
C PHE A 124 6.24 2.78 -7.75
N LEU A 125 6.84 1.79 -7.09
CA LEU A 125 8.12 1.23 -7.50
C LEU A 125 7.88 0.21 -8.62
N THR A 126 8.21 0.56 -9.87
CA THR A 126 8.00 -0.32 -11.03
C THR A 126 9.11 -1.36 -11.14
N ASP A 127 8.71 -2.64 -11.20
CA ASP A 127 9.62 -3.78 -11.22
C ASP A 127 10.33 -3.96 -12.59
N ILE A 128 11.40 -4.75 -12.60
CA ILE A 128 12.28 -5.01 -13.75
C ILE A 128 11.85 -6.22 -14.60
N ASP A 129 10.64 -6.75 -14.38
CA ASP A 129 10.10 -7.94 -15.04
C ASP A 129 9.63 -7.72 -16.49
N VAL A 130 9.86 -6.52 -17.04
CA VAL A 130 9.70 -6.22 -18.46
C VAL A 130 11.00 -6.49 -19.23
N PRO A 131 10.93 -7.04 -20.47
CA PRO A 131 12.08 -7.18 -21.34
C PRO A 131 12.82 -5.86 -21.48
N TRP A 132 14.15 -5.91 -21.43
CA TRP A 132 14.97 -4.73 -21.57
C TRP A 132 14.86 -4.19 -23.00
N GLU A 133 14.56 -2.89 -23.14
CA GLU A 133 14.66 -2.16 -24.39
C GLU A 133 15.91 -1.27 -24.34
N LYS A 134 16.71 -1.30 -25.41
CA LYS A 134 17.97 -0.56 -25.48
C LYS A 134 17.69 0.94 -25.46
N ASP A 135 18.12 1.59 -24.39
CA ASP A 135 18.26 3.04 -24.33
C ASP A 135 19.66 3.39 -24.84
N ASP A 136 19.73 4.01 -26.02
CA ASP A 136 20.99 4.28 -26.73
C ASP A 136 21.93 5.25 -26.00
N ILE A 137 21.45 5.95 -24.97
CA ILE A 137 22.17 7.05 -24.32
C ILE A 137 22.48 6.82 -22.83
N ARG A 138 21.84 5.86 -22.15
CA ARG A 138 21.88 5.78 -20.66
C ARG A 138 22.12 4.41 -20.03
N ASP A 139 21.92 3.29 -20.75
CA ASP A 139 21.80 1.97 -20.09
C ASP A 139 22.88 0.93 -20.45
N LYS A 140 23.18 0.04 -19.50
CA LYS A 140 23.95 -1.20 -19.68
C LYS A 140 23.13 -2.37 -19.12
N PRO A 141 23.02 -3.51 -19.84
CA PRO A 141 22.17 -4.62 -19.42
C PRO A 141 22.60 -5.30 -18.11
N GLU A 142 23.86 -5.14 -17.68
CA GLU A 142 24.38 -5.73 -16.45
C GLU A 142 23.99 -4.94 -15.19
N GLY A 143 23.38 -5.60 -14.20
CA GLY A 143 23.18 -5.03 -12.86
C GLY A 143 21.80 -4.44 -12.58
N ARG A 144 20.78 -4.68 -13.42
CA ARG A 144 19.40 -4.20 -13.22
C ARG A 144 18.83 -4.53 -11.83
N GLU A 145 19.13 -5.71 -11.28
CA GLU A 145 18.73 -6.09 -9.91
C GLU A 145 19.39 -5.23 -8.83
N THR A 146 20.68 -4.94 -9.00
CA THR A 146 21.44 -4.05 -8.11
C THR A 146 20.87 -2.64 -8.16
N VAL A 147 20.61 -2.11 -9.37
CA VAL A 147 19.99 -0.79 -9.57
C VAL A 147 18.63 -0.76 -8.91
N PHE A 148 17.76 -1.75 -9.16
CA PHE A 148 16.45 -1.83 -8.54
C PHE A 148 16.54 -1.85 -7.01
N SER A 149 17.50 -2.61 -6.45
CA SER A 149 17.73 -2.68 -5.01
C SER A 149 18.12 -1.33 -4.42
N VAL A 150 18.95 -0.54 -5.10
CA VAL A 150 19.31 0.84 -4.69
C VAL A 150 18.07 1.75 -4.66
N PHE A 151 17.23 1.68 -5.69
CA PHE A 151 15.98 2.45 -5.73
C PHE A 151 15.05 2.05 -4.58
N LYS A 152 14.84 0.75 -4.35
CA LYS A 152 14.00 0.25 -3.26
C LYS A 152 14.55 0.67 -1.89
N GLN A 153 15.86 0.51 -1.67
CA GLN A 153 16.49 0.87 -0.40
C GLN A 153 16.37 2.38 -0.13
N THR A 154 16.48 3.21 -1.17
CA THR A 154 16.28 4.66 -1.03
C THR A 154 14.89 5.00 -0.48
N LEU A 155 13.82 4.37 -0.97
CA LEU A 155 12.47 4.62 -0.45
C LEU A 155 12.31 4.16 1.01
N ILE A 156 12.93 3.03 1.38
CA ILE A 156 12.95 2.51 2.76
C ILE A 156 13.66 3.48 3.69
N ASP A 157 14.89 3.88 3.35
CA ASP A 157 15.74 4.75 4.18
C ASP A 157 15.11 6.13 4.36
N THR A 158 14.47 6.64 3.31
CA THR A 158 13.78 7.94 3.32
C THR A 158 12.33 7.87 3.82
N LYS A 159 11.86 6.67 4.24
CA LYS A 159 10.51 6.40 4.76
C LYS A 159 9.39 6.93 3.85
N LYS A 160 9.60 6.86 2.54
CA LYS A 160 8.59 7.26 1.56
C LYS A 160 7.59 6.11 1.39
N PRO A 161 6.27 6.35 1.49
CA PRO A 161 5.27 5.30 1.37
C PRO A 161 5.29 4.75 -0.06
N PHE A 162 5.53 3.45 -0.23
CA PHE A 162 5.65 2.86 -1.56
C PHE A 162 5.01 1.49 -1.68
N ILE A 163 4.60 1.14 -2.89
CA ILE A 163 4.14 -0.20 -3.26
C ILE A 163 4.83 -0.62 -4.56
N THR A 164 5.37 -1.85 -4.59
CA THR A 164 5.97 -2.42 -5.79
C THR A 164 4.90 -2.92 -6.77
N LEU A 165 5.03 -2.53 -8.04
CA LEU A 165 4.20 -2.99 -9.15
C LEU A 165 5.01 -3.86 -10.11
N SER A 166 4.62 -5.13 -10.18
CA SER A 166 5.13 -6.12 -11.13
C SER A 166 3.98 -6.62 -12.01
N GLY A 167 4.31 -7.31 -13.09
CA GLY A 167 3.43 -7.86 -14.10
C GLY A 167 3.53 -7.13 -15.44
N ASN A 168 2.65 -7.48 -16.37
CA ASN A 168 2.56 -6.82 -17.67
C ASN A 168 1.81 -5.47 -17.57
N LYS A 169 1.75 -4.75 -18.69
CA LYS A 169 1.09 -3.43 -18.82
C LYS A 169 -0.35 -3.42 -18.29
N GLU A 170 -1.14 -4.44 -18.59
CA GLU A 170 -2.56 -4.52 -18.23
C GLU A 170 -2.74 -4.85 -16.74
N SER A 171 -2.01 -5.85 -16.24
CA SER A 171 -2.08 -6.24 -14.83
C SER A 171 -1.57 -5.13 -13.90
N ARG A 172 -0.52 -4.42 -14.30
CA ARG A 172 0.02 -3.28 -13.53
C ARG A 172 -0.98 -2.13 -13.45
N LEU A 173 -1.60 -1.77 -14.57
CA LEU A 173 -2.62 -0.71 -14.58
C LEU A 173 -3.81 -1.09 -13.68
N ALA A 174 -4.36 -2.29 -13.84
CA ALA A 174 -5.49 -2.75 -13.03
C ALA A 174 -5.16 -2.74 -11.52
N LYS A 175 -3.96 -3.21 -11.16
CA LYS A 175 -3.47 -3.19 -9.77
C LYS A 175 -3.29 -1.76 -9.26
N ALA A 176 -2.66 -0.89 -10.04
CA ALA A 176 -2.45 0.51 -9.67
C ALA A 176 -3.78 1.25 -9.43
N ILE A 177 -4.78 1.06 -10.29
CA ILE A 177 -6.12 1.64 -10.13
C ILE A 177 -6.75 1.18 -8.81
N SER A 178 -6.76 -0.13 -8.55
CA SER A 178 -7.31 -0.66 -7.30
C SER A 178 -6.64 -0.07 -6.06
N ILE A 179 -5.31 0.10 -6.10
CA ILE A 179 -4.54 0.68 -4.99
C ILE A 179 -4.86 2.16 -4.81
N ILE A 180 -4.94 2.94 -5.89
CA ILE A 180 -5.25 4.37 -5.84
C ILE A 180 -6.67 4.61 -5.30
N ASP A 181 -7.62 3.78 -5.72
CA ASP A 181 -9.01 3.88 -5.26
C ASP A 181 -9.10 3.60 -3.75
N ASP A 182 -8.45 2.54 -3.27
CA ASP A 182 -8.40 2.23 -1.83
C ASP A 182 -7.64 3.32 -1.04
N LEU A 183 -6.51 3.83 -1.56
CA LEU A 183 -5.76 4.94 -0.95
C LEU A 183 -6.63 6.19 -0.82
N THR A 184 -7.42 6.49 -1.85
CA THR A 184 -8.33 7.63 -1.85
C THR A 184 -9.33 7.52 -0.70
N ILE A 185 -9.96 6.35 -0.55
CA ILE A 185 -10.91 6.10 0.54
C ILE A 185 -10.19 6.18 1.89
N ALA A 186 -8.96 5.65 1.99
CA ALA A 186 -8.15 5.71 3.19
C ALA A 186 -7.90 7.16 3.64
N LYS A 187 -7.47 8.02 2.71
CA LYS A 187 -7.25 9.45 2.99
C LYS A 187 -8.55 10.15 3.39
N GLU A 188 -9.67 9.87 2.74
CA GLU A 188 -11.00 10.40 3.11
C GLU A 188 -11.45 9.96 4.52
N LYS A 189 -10.94 8.83 5.01
CA LYS A 189 -11.18 8.33 6.39
C LYS A 189 -10.14 8.78 7.40
N GLY A 190 -9.17 9.59 6.99
CA GLY A 190 -8.14 10.16 7.87
C GLY A 190 -6.94 9.23 8.11
N PHE A 191 -6.76 8.19 7.29
CA PHE A 191 -5.52 7.41 7.31
C PHE A 191 -4.40 8.19 6.62
N SER A 192 -3.19 8.08 7.16
CA SER A 192 -1.99 8.52 6.46
C SER A 192 -1.63 7.55 5.33
N SER A 193 -0.79 8.00 4.40
CA SER A 193 -0.25 7.12 3.36
C SER A 193 0.59 5.98 3.92
N ALA A 194 1.29 6.21 5.04
CA ALA A 194 2.05 5.16 5.71
C ALA A 194 1.14 4.07 6.28
N ASP A 195 0.04 4.46 6.95
CA ASP A 195 -0.96 3.50 7.45
C ASP A 195 -1.55 2.67 6.30
N PHE A 196 -1.84 3.32 5.18
CA PHE A 196 -2.38 2.65 4.00
C PHE A 196 -1.41 1.60 3.44
N VAL A 197 -0.13 1.94 3.31
CA VAL A 197 0.90 1.00 2.82
C VAL A 197 1.04 -0.18 3.78
N GLU A 198 1.07 0.05 5.09
CA GLU A 198 1.15 -1.03 6.09
C GLU A 198 -0.05 -1.98 6.00
N ILE A 199 -1.27 -1.44 5.89
CA ILE A 199 -2.49 -2.23 5.69
C ILE A 199 -2.40 -3.07 4.42
N TYR A 200 -1.93 -2.46 3.32
CA TYR A 200 -1.78 -3.13 2.04
C TYR A 200 -0.75 -4.27 2.11
N GLU A 201 0.41 -4.04 2.75
CA GLU A 201 1.46 -5.05 2.92
C GLU A 201 1.03 -6.23 3.80
N HIS A 202 0.16 -5.99 4.79
CA HIS A 202 -0.46 -7.06 5.58
C HIS A 202 -1.46 -7.92 4.78
N GLY A 203 -1.78 -7.55 3.54
CA GLY A 203 -2.68 -8.32 2.67
C GLY A 203 -4.14 -8.28 3.13
N VAL A 204 -4.54 -7.26 3.89
CA VAL A 204 -5.91 -7.08 4.33
C VAL A 204 -6.65 -6.20 3.32
N PRO A 205 -7.73 -6.69 2.68
CA PRO A 205 -8.55 -5.86 1.80
C PRO A 205 -9.06 -4.61 2.55
N PHE A 206 -8.92 -3.43 1.96
CA PHE A 206 -9.22 -2.18 2.65
C PHE A 206 -10.70 -2.10 3.09
N GLU A 207 -11.61 -2.71 2.33
CA GLU A 207 -13.02 -2.85 2.71
C GLU A 207 -13.24 -3.56 4.06
N ASN A 208 -12.35 -4.48 4.46
CA ASN A 208 -12.45 -5.18 5.73
C ASN A 208 -12.06 -4.27 6.89
N ILE A 209 -11.07 -3.39 6.70
CA ILE A 209 -10.72 -2.35 7.66
C ILE A 209 -11.92 -1.43 7.90
N LEU A 210 -12.60 -1.00 6.83
CA LEU A 210 -13.80 -0.17 6.94
C LEU A 210 -14.94 -0.86 7.70
N LYS A 211 -15.17 -2.16 7.44
CA LYS A 211 -16.14 -2.98 8.17
C LYS A 211 -15.81 -3.04 9.66
N GLN A 212 -14.55 -3.28 10.01
CA GLN A 212 -14.09 -3.36 11.40
C GLN A 212 -14.24 -2.01 12.12
N LEU A 213 -13.81 -0.91 11.50
CA LEU A 213 -14.00 0.44 12.06
C LEU A 213 -15.48 0.76 12.33
N LYS A 214 -16.38 0.32 11.45
CA LYS A 214 -17.83 0.47 11.66
C LYS A 214 -18.30 -0.30 12.89
N VAL A 215 -17.78 -1.51 13.13
CA VAL A 215 -18.07 -2.31 14.32
C VAL A 215 -17.56 -1.61 15.58
N PHE A 216 -16.34 -1.06 15.57
CA PHE A 216 -15.82 -0.31 16.72
C PHE A 216 -16.66 0.93 17.05
N LYS A 217 -17.13 1.67 16.03
CA LYS A 217 -17.95 2.87 16.22
C LYS A 217 -19.39 2.57 16.64
N LYS A 218 -20.02 1.55 16.05
CA LYS A 218 -21.43 1.22 16.30
C LYS A 218 -21.64 0.20 17.43
N GLY A 219 -20.55 -0.41 17.91
CA GLY A 219 -20.59 -1.59 18.75
C GLY A 219 -20.97 -2.84 17.97
N ILE A 220 -20.76 -3.99 18.60
CA ILE A 220 -21.27 -5.27 18.10
C ILE A 220 -22.74 -5.35 18.48
N SER A 221 -23.61 -5.68 17.53
CA SER A 221 -25.01 -5.96 17.82
C SER A 221 -25.10 -7.00 18.92
N LYS A 222 -25.80 -6.68 20.01
CA LYS A 222 -25.98 -7.64 21.10
C LYS A 222 -26.77 -8.83 20.58
N SER A 223 -26.20 -10.02 20.70
CA SER A 223 -26.95 -11.24 20.48
C SER A 223 -28.01 -11.36 21.58
N THR A 224 -29.27 -11.54 21.20
CA THR A 224 -30.32 -11.85 22.16
C THR A 224 -30.19 -13.33 22.50
N LEU A 225 -29.80 -13.62 23.74
CA LEU A 225 -29.76 -15.01 24.22
C LEU A 225 -31.20 -15.49 24.43
N ILE A 226 -31.57 -16.58 23.74
CA ILE A 226 -32.91 -17.17 23.85
C ILE A 226 -32.90 -18.21 24.98
N SER A 227 -32.07 -19.24 24.84
CA SER A 227 -31.89 -20.32 25.81
C SER A 227 -30.52 -20.99 25.60
N PRO A 228 -29.95 -21.70 26.58
CA PRO A 228 -28.77 -22.54 26.33
C PRO A 228 -29.09 -23.61 25.30
N ALA A 229 -28.09 -23.97 24.50
CA ALA A 229 -28.19 -25.15 23.66
C ALA A 229 -28.11 -26.41 24.54
N THR A 230 -29.11 -27.28 24.45
CA THR A 230 -29.15 -28.56 25.16
C THR A 230 -29.28 -29.71 24.17
N ILE A 231 -29.14 -30.94 24.64
CA ILE A 231 -29.51 -32.12 23.85
C ILE A 231 -30.98 -31.93 23.42
N ASN A 232 -31.22 -32.09 22.11
CA ASN A 232 -32.51 -31.87 21.43
C ASN A 232 -32.97 -30.39 21.34
N ASN A 233 -32.14 -29.43 21.75
CA ASN A 233 -32.35 -28.00 21.57
C ASN A 233 -31.05 -27.33 21.10
N GLY A 234 -30.76 -27.45 19.80
CA GLY A 234 -29.53 -26.93 19.19
C GLY A 234 -28.30 -27.85 19.29
N ILE A 235 -28.30 -28.86 20.17
CA ILE A 235 -27.29 -29.94 20.17
C ILE A 235 -27.97 -31.25 19.79
N LEU A 236 -27.50 -31.87 18.71
CA LEU A 236 -27.94 -33.20 18.30
C LEU A 236 -27.05 -34.25 18.98
N SER A 237 -27.65 -35.17 19.73
CA SER A 237 -26.95 -36.35 20.27
C SER A 237 -27.17 -37.51 19.32
N LEU A 238 -26.09 -38.04 18.75
CA LEU A 238 -26.14 -39.18 17.83
C LEU A 238 -25.86 -40.48 18.59
N SER A 239 -26.56 -41.56 18.23
CA SER A 239 -26.10 -42.91 18.58
C SER A 239 -24.84 -43.27 17.80
N GLU A 240 -24.11 -44.29 18.25
CA GLU A 240 -22.89 -44.75 17.59
C GLU A 240 -23.13 -45.11 16.11
N SER A 241 -24.18 -45.88 15.84
CA SER A 241 -24.58 -46.22 14.47
C SER A 241 -24.94 -44.99 13.62
N GLN A 242 -25.63 -43.99 14.19
CA GLN A 242 -25.95 -42.75 13.47
C GLN A 242 -24.69 -41.92 13.20
N PHE A 243 -23.75 -41.90 14.15
CA PHE A 243 -22.48 -41.22 13.99
C PHE A 243 -21.68 -41.84 12.84
N GLU A 244 -21.56 -43.16 12.79
CA GLU A 244 -20.88 -43.89 11.71
C GLU A 244 -21.53 -43.61 10.35
N GLU A 245 -22.85 -43.66 10.26
CA GLU A 245 -23.59 -43.35 9.02
C GLU A 245 -23.29 -41.91 8.53
N LYS A 246 -23.34 -40.93 9.43
CA LYS A 246 -23.07 -39.52 9.07
C LYS A 246 -21.62 -39.26 8.75
N ALA A 247 -20.68 -39.94 9.40
CA ALA A 247 -19.25 -39.87 9.08
C ALA A 247 -19.00 -40.43 7.68
N ALA A 248 -19.55 -41.60 7.35
CA ALA A 248 -19.44 -42.20 6.03
C ALA A 248 -20.06 -41.31 4.95
N PHE A 249 -21.22 -40.72 5.21
CA PHE A 249 -21.86 -39.75 4.32
C PHE A 249 -20.96 -38.53 4.06
N TYR A 250 -20.37 -37.96 5.12
CA TYR A 250 -19.42 -36.85 4.98
C TYR A 250 -18.21 -37.24 4.12
N ASP A 251 -17.62 -38.41 4.36
CA ASP A 251 -16.45 -38.87 3.60
C ASP A 251 -16.75 -39.13 2.12
N LEU A 252 -17.96 -39.57 1.80
CA LEU A 252 -18.43 -39.77 0.43
C LEU A 252 -18.62 -38.44 -0.33
N GLU A 253 -19.15 -37.42 0.34
CA GLU A 253 -19.57 -36.17 -0.30
C GLU A 253 -18.52 -35.04 -0.21
N LYS A 254 -17.53 -35.14 0.68
CA LYS A 254 -16.55 -34.07 0.95
C LYS A 254 -15.78 -33.59 -0.28
N SER A 255 -15.52 -34.46 -1.25
CA SER A 255 -14.78 -34.12 -2.48
C SER A 255 -15.62 -33.32 -3.48
N LYS A 256 -16.95 -33.37 -3.36
CA LYS A 256 -17.91 -32.68 -4.24
C LYS A 256 -18.26 -31.28 -3.74
N LEU A 257 -17.86 -30.93 -2.51
CA LEU A 257 -18.28 -29.71 -1.82
C LEU A 257 -17.08 -28.89 -1.32
N LYS A 258 -17.28 -27.58 -1.20
CA LYS A 258 -16.30 -26.70 -0.55
C LYS A 258 -16.48 -26.75 0.98
N LEU A 259 -15.59 -27.47 1.65
CA LEU A 259 -15.61 -27.61 3.11
C LEU A 259 -15.37 -26.27 3.79
N LYS A 260 -16.24 -25.92 4.74
CA LYS A 260 -16.05 -24.78 5.67
C LYS A 260 -15.76 -25.34 7.06
N LYS A 261 -14.58 -25.04 7.59
CA LYS A 261 -14.21 -25.40 8.96
C LYS A 261 -14.73 -24.33 9.92
N PHE A 262 -15.63 -24.71 10.82
CA PHE A 262 -15.99 -23.85 11.94
C PHE A 262 -15.09 -24.20 13.13
N VAL A 263 -14.14 -23.32 13.44
CA VAL A 263 -13.34 -23.44 14.66
C VAL A 263 -14.02 -22.57 15.71
N PRO A 264 -14.63 -23.14 16.76
CA PRO A 264 -15.17 -22.33 17.84
C PRO A 264 -14.01 -21.53 18.47
N ALA A 265 -14.19 -20.22 18.61
CA ALA A 265 -13.22 -19.37 19.27
C ALA A 265 -13.19 -19.73 20.77
N SER A 266 -12.27 -20.63 21.15
CA SER A 266 -12.15 -21.17 22.52
C SER A 266 -12.06 -20.08 23.58
N GLY A 267 -11.48 -18.93 23.25
CA GLY A 267 -11.36 -17.80 24.16
C GLY A 267 -12.67 -17.07 24.47
N ALA A 268 -13.69 -17.11 23.61
CA ALA A 268 -14.91 -16.33 23.82
C ALA A 268 -15.74 -16.87 25.00
N ALA A 269 -15.97 -18.18 25.03
CA ALA A 269 -16.71 -18.83 26.12
C ALA A 269 -15.96 -18.71 27.46
N SER A 270 -14.66 -19.01 27.48
CA SER A 270 -13.85 -18.86 28.70
C SER A 270 -13.81 -17.42 29.20
N ARG A 271 -13.73 -16.41 28.31
CA ARG A 271 -13.80 -15.00 28.71
C ARG A 271 -15.18 -14.58 29.21
N MET A 272 -16.26 -15.10 28.62
CA MET A 272 -17.63 -14.83 29.09
C MET A 272 -17.87 -15.32 30.52
N PHE A 273 -17.34 -16.49 30.87
CA PHE A 273 -17.50 -17.06 32.21
C PHE A 273 -16.40 -16.67 33.20
N LYS A 274 -15.33 -15.97 32.76
CA LYS A 274 -14.20 -15.61 33.63
C LYS A 274 -14.65 -14.89 34.90
N PHE A 275 -15.59 -13.95 34.80
CA PHE A 275 -16.16 -13.27 35.96
C PHE A 275 -16.93 -14.24 36.87
N LEU A 276 -17.79 -15.09 36.30
CA LEU A 276 -18.57 -16.05 37.08
C LEU A 276 -17.67 -17.06 37.78
N THR A 277 -16.62 -17.55 37.11
CA THR A 277 -15.64 -18.47 37.70
C THR A 277 -14.83 -17.79 38.80
N ALA A 278 -14.38 -16.55 38.61
CA ALA A 278 -13.71 -15.79 39.66
C ALA A 278 -14.65 -15.53 40.85
N PHE A 279 -15.91 -15.17 40.59
CA PHE A 279 -16.93 -15.00 41.62
C PHE A 279 -17.14 -16.30 42.42
N LEU A 280 -17.33 -17.43 41.75
CA LEU A 280 -17.54 -18.72 42.43
C LEU A 280 -16.34 -19.16 43.29
N ASN A 281 -15.11 -18.80 42.89
CA ASN A 281 -13.90 -19.17 43.62
C ASN A 281 -13.57 -18.20 44.76
N ASP A 282 -13.80 -16.90 44.57
CA ASP A 282 -13.28 -15.85 45.46
C ASP A 282 -14.37 -15.23 46.35
N PHE A 283 -15.63 -15.26 45.95
CA PHE A 283 -16.72 -14.64 46.71
C PHE A 283 -17.02 -15.42 47.99
N ASN A 284 -16.99 -14.71 49.12
CA ASN A 284 -17.39 -15.27 50.41
C ASN A 284 -18.49 -14.42 51.04
N ILE A 285 -19.69 -15.00 51.13
CA ILE A 285 -20.89 -14.32 51.64
C ILE A 285 -20.75 -13.83 53.08
N ASN A 286 -19.88 -14.45 53.88
CA ASN A 286 -19.62 -14.04 55.27
C ASN A 286 -18.61 -12.89 55.37
N LYS A 287 -17.91 -12.55 54.27
CA LYS A 287 -16.87 -11.52 54.24
C LYS A 287 -17.26 -10.28 53.46
N GLU A 288 -18.10 -10.41 52.43
CA GLU A 288 -18.51 -9.28 51.60
C GLU A 288 -19.90 -9.46 50.97
N THR A 289 -20.52 -8.35 50.59
CA THR A 289 -21.80 -8.35 49.85
C THR A 289 -21.57 -8.46 48.35
N ILE A 290 -22.55 -8.96 47.60
CA ILE A 290 -22.48 -9.09 46.13
C ILE A 290 -22.21 -7.74 45.46
N ASN A 291 -22.84 -6.65 45.95
CA ASN A 291 -22.60 -5.30 45.42
C ASN A 291 -21.17 -4.82 45.68
N ALA A 292 -20.59 -5.13 46.83
CA ALA A 292 -19.21 -4.79 47.14
C ALA A 292 -18.22 -5.54 46.24
N TYR A 293 -18.44 -6.84 46.00
CA TYR A 293 -17.60 -7.64 45.10
C TYR A 293 -17.66 -7.16 43.65
N ARG A 294 -18.86 -6.82 43.15
CA ARG A 294 -19.06 -6.36 41.77
C ARG A 294 -18.36 -5.02 41.46
N ASN A 295 -18.15 -4.19 42.47
CA ASN A 295 -17.57 -2.86 42.35
C ASN A 295 -16.07 -2.81 42.71
N ARG A 296 -15.40 -3.97 42.86
CA ARG A 296 -13.93 -4.04 42.98
C ARG A 296 -13.21 -3.58 41.72
#